data_AF-A0A6G6YF52-F1
#
_entry.id   AF-A0A6G6YF52-F1
#
_cell.length_a   1.000
_cell.length_b   1.000
_cell.length_c   1.000
_cell.angle_alpha   90.00
_cell.angle_beta   90.00
_cell.angle_gamma   90.00
#
_symmetry.space_group_name_H-M   'P 1'
#
loop_
_entity.id
_entity.type
_entity.pdbx_description
1 polymer ?
#
loop_
_entity_poly.entity_id
_entity_poly.type
_entity_poly.pdbx_seq_one_letter_code
_entity_poly.pdbx_strand_id
1 'polypeptide(L)'
;MKFSLTFATLFIGTLNLIAQNFNVILQVNDQNINGEITNLYLSNNNQKTDEKIYANYYPGDLIVSNYDKEKFENLDEYFTLTFTYNTFKKGIQNLKTFNIKLQKKNLEQPYLIINVYDFRNRKYKKWFQYITKEDYLAQITFPNSGIYIRQK
;
A
#
# COMPACT_ATOMS: atom_id res chain seq x y z
N MET A 1 39.21 -31.31 -45.35
CA MET A 1 39.33 -30.43 -44.16
C MET A 1 37.96 -30.32 -43.51
N LYS A 2 37.79 -30.80 -42.27
CA LYS A 2 36.52 -30.72 -41.53
C LYS A 2 36.60 -29.51 -40.60
N PHE A 3 35.89 -28.42 -40.92
CA PHE A 3 35.69 -27.31 -39.99
C PHE A 3 34.54 -27.67 -39.06
N SER A 4 34.82 -27.89 -37.77
CA SER A 4 33.77 -28.08 -36.77
C SER A 4 33.26 -26.69 -36.35
N LEU A 5 32.02 -26.38 -36.67
CA LEU A 5 31.38 -25.12 -36.30
C LEU A 5 30.86 -25.26 -34.85
N THR A 6 31.64 -24.82 -33.87
CA THR A 6 31.15 -24.69 -32.48
C THR A 6 30.26 -23.45 -32.39
N PHE A 7 28.94 -23.66 -32.33
CA PHE A 7 27.95 -22.64 -32.06
C PHE A 7 28.04 -22.25 -30.58
N ALA A 8 28.66 -21.10 -30.28
CA ALA A 8 28.62 -20.51 -28.95
C ALA A 8 27.27 -19.80 -28.77
N THR A 9 26.31 -20.46 -28.13
CA THR A 9 25.08 -19.82 -27.66
C THR A 9 25.42 -18.84 -26.54
N LEU A 10 25.44 -17.54 -26.85
CA LEU A 10 25.44 -16.48 -25.85
C LEU A 10 24.14 -16.56 -25.03
N PHE A 11 24.24 -17.02 -23.80
CA PHE A 11 23.21 -16.84 -22.79
C PHE A 11 23.22 -15.37 -22.38
N ILE A 12 22.42 -14.54 -23.06
CA ILE A 12 22.09 -13.20 -22.56
C ILE A 12 21.14 -13.41 -21.38
N GLY A 13 21.69 -13.51 -20.18
CA GLY A 13 20.90 -13.50 -18.96
C GLY A 13 20.18 -12.16 -18.87
N THR A 14 18.88 -12.15 -19.17
CA THR A 14 18.02 -11.03 -18.82
C THR A 14 17.95 -10.99 -17.30
N LEU A 15 18.66 -10.05 -16.68
CA LEU A 15 18.40 -9.68 -15.28
C LEU A 15 16.96 -9.19 -15.23
N ASN A 16 16.02 -10.09 -14.95
CA ASN A 16 14.66 -9.72 -14.62
C ASN A 16 14.73 -8.98 -13.29
N LEU A 17 14.79 -7.66 -13.37
CA LEU A 17 14.60 -6.74 -12.25
C LEU A 17 13.11 -6.84 -11.86
N ILE A 18 12.71 -7.91 -11.17
CA ILE A 18 11.31 -8.15 -10.78
C ILE A 18 11.01 -7.31 -9.55
N ALA A 19 10.29 -6.20 -9.73
CA ALA A 19 9.76 -5.38 -8.64
C ALA A 19 8.90 -6.23 -7.69
N GLN A 20 8.88 -5.86 -6.40
CA GLN A 20 8.07 -6.58 -5.43
C GLN A 20 6.64 -6.04 -5.47
N ASN A 21 5.71 -6.89 -5.91
CA ASN A 21 4.30 -6.57 -6.04
C ASN A 21 3.51 -7.29 -4.94
N PHE A 22 2.60 -6.56 -4.29
CA PHE A 22 1.69 -7.11 -3.30
C PHE A 22 0.25 -6.88 -3.73
N ASN A 23 -0.59 -7.92 -3.58
CA ASN A 23 -2.01 -7.82 -3.88
C ASN A 23 -2.72 -6.99 -2.81
N VAL A 24 -2.75 -5.68 -3.00
CA VAL A 24 -3.29 -4.70 -2.04
C VAL A 24 -4.37 -3.89 -2.72
N ILE A 25 -5.54 -3.81 -2.09
CA ILE A 25 -6.69 -3.02 -2.54
C ILE A 25 -6.89 -1.89 -1.54
N LEU A 26 -6.60 -0.67 -1.97
CA LEU A 26 -6.84 0.53 -1.18
C LEU A 26 -8.25 1.06 -1.45
N GLN A 27 -8.97 1.32 -0.36
CA GLN A 27 -10.30 1.90 -0.37
C GLN A 27 -10.38 3.08 0.59
N VAL A 28 -11.20 4.07 0.25
CA VAL A 28 -11.64 5.10 1.18
C VAL A 28 -13.16 5.09 1.20
N ASN A 29 -13.75 4.95 2.39
CA ASN A 29 -15.21 4.94 2.58
C ASN A 29 -15.92 3.89 1.69
N ASP A 30 -15.43 2.64 1.68
CA ASP A 30 -15.95 1.54 0.85
C ASP A 30 -15.84 1.75 -0.67
N GLN A 31 -15.06 2.74 -1.14
CA GLN A 31 -14.84 3.00 -2.56
C GLN A 31 -13.37 2.74 -2.91
N ASN A 32 -13.14 2.02 -4.01
CA ASN A 32 -11.79 1.81 -4.54
C ASN A 32 -11.16 3.15 -4.93
N ILE A 33 -9.88 3.30 -4.61
CA ILE A 33 -9.08 4.44 -5.07
C ILE A 33 -8.70 4.21 -6.54
N ASN A 34 -8.88 5.22 -7.37
CA ASN A 34 -8.48 5.31 -8.77
C ASN A 34 -7.67 6.60 -9.04
N GLY A 35 -6.42 6.63 -8.58
CA GLY A 35 -5.49 7.74 -8.85
C GLY A 35 -5.63 8.95 -7.93
N GLU A 36 -6.51 8.92 -6.94
CA GLU A 36 -6.67 10.01 -5.97
C GLU A 36 -5.63 10.00 -4.85
N ILE A 37 -4.50 9.31 -5.00
CA ILE A 37 -3.46 9.24 -3.97
C ILE A 37 -2.11 9.78 -4.44
N THR A 38 -1.41 10.41 -3.50
CA THR A 38 -0.03 10.88 -3.63
C THR A 38 0.76 10.53 -2.37
N ASN A 39 2.08 10.71 -2.39
CA ASN A 39 2.97 10.47 -1.24
C ASN A 39 2.78 9.09 -0.58
N LEU A 40 2.67 8.05 -1.40
CA LEU A 40 2.53 6.67 -0.95
C LEU A 40 3.90 6.09 -0.58
N TYR A 41 4.09 5.70 0.68
CA TYR A 41 5.33 5.09 1.16
C TYR A 41 5.14 4.18 2.37
N LEU A 42 6.14 3.34 2.63
CA LEU A 42 6.28 2.52 3.83
C LEU A 42 7.39 3.10 4.71
N SER A 43 7.24 3.05 6.04
CA SER A 43 8.32 3.36 6.98
C SER A 43 8.13 2.74 8.37
N ASN A 44 9.24 2.54 9.10
CA ASN A 44 9.21 2.08 10.50
C ASN A 44 8.72 3.19 11.45
N ASN A 45 9.07 4.44 11.14
CA ASN A 45 8.64 5.63 11.87
C ASN A 45 8.24 6.75 10.90
N ASN A 46 7.22 7.53 11.24
CA ASN A 46 6.68 8.58 10.37
C ASN A 46 7.58 9.83 10.31
N GLN A 47 8.67 9.87 11.08
CA GLN A 47 9.42 11.11 11.37
C GLN A 47 10.70 11.31 10.55
N LYS A 48 11.33 10.26 10.01
CA LYS A 48 12.60 10.38 9.26
C LYS A 48 12.39 10.10 7.78
N THR A 49 12.80 11.04 6.93
CA THR A 49 12.66 10.95 5.46
C THR A 49 13.47 9.83 4.84
N ASP A 50 14.62 9.52 5.43
CA ASP A 50 15.59 8.57 4.86
C ASP A 50 15.17 7.11 5.09
N GLU A 51 14.18 6.89 5.95
CA GLU A 51 13.58 5.59 6.26
C GLU A 51 12.31 5.31 5.42
N LYS A 52 12.00 6.19 4.45
CA LYS A 52 10.83 6.04 3.57
C LYS A 52 11.14 5.17 2.36
N ILE A 53 10.29 4.19 2.13
CA ILE A 53 10.27 3.35 0.95
C ILE A 53 9.07 3.77 0.12
N TYR A 54 9.30 4.56 -0.94
CA TYR A 54 8.21 4.99 -1.80
C TYR A 54 7.67 3.80 -2.62
N ALA A 55 6.35 3.72 -2.71
CA ALA A 55 5.67 2.68 -3.46
C ALA A 55 4.77 3.30 -4.53
N ASN A 56 4.62 2.59 -5.63
CA ASN A 56 3.61 2.89 -6.63
C ASN A 56 2.35 2.08 -6.36
N TYR A 57 1.21 2.57 -6.83
CA TYR A 57 -0.05 1.86 -6.68
C TYR A 57 -0.86 1.89 -7.97
N TYR A 58 -1.26 0.70 -8.38
CA TYR A 58 -2.34 0.46 -9.33
C TYR A 58 -3.42 -0.33 -8.58
N PRO A 59 -4.72 -0.18 -8.91
CA PRO A 59 -5.76 -0.91 -8.19
C PRO A 59 -5.48 -2.43 -8.13
N GLY A 60 -5.20 -2.94 -6.93
CA GLY A 60 -4.82 -4.34 -6.70
C GLY A 60 -3.32 -4.60 -6.56
N ASP A 61 -2.44 -3.66 -6.93
CA ASP A 61 -0.99 -3.82 -6.91
C ASP A 61 -0.31 -2.67 -6.16
N LEU A 62 0.24 -2.97 -4.98
CA LEU A 62 1.22 -2.12 -4.30
C LEU A 62 2.62 -2.57 -4.72
N ILE A 63 3.36 -1.66 -5.34
CA ILE A 63 4.63 -1.97 -6.01
C ILE A 63 5.77 -1.26 -5.29
N VAL A 64 6.69 -2.04 -4.72
CA VAL A 64 7.96 -1.55 -4.17
C VAL A 64 9.04 -1.71 -5.23
N SER A 65 9.78 -0.63 -5.50
CA SER A 65 10.82 -0.62 -6.51
C SER A 65 11.98 -1.55 -6.12
N ASN A 66 12.66 -2.13 -7.11
CA ASN A 66 13.85 -2.95 -6.83
C ASN A 66 14.97 -2.19 -6.15
N TYR A 67 15.07 -0.89 -6.41
CA TYR A 67 16.05 -0.02 -5.76
C TYR A 67 15.83 0.04 -4.24
N ASP A 68 14.59 -0.12 -3.78
CA ASP A 68 14.25 -0.11 -2.37
C ASP A 68 13.99 -1.51 -1.77
N LYS A 69 14.33 -2.58 -2.51
CA LYS A 69 14.09 -3.96 -2.07
C LYS A 69 14.80 -4.27 -0.74
N GLU A 70 16.09 -3.93 -0.64
CA GLU A 70 16.87 -4.15 0.60
C GLU A 70 16.28 -3.34 1.77
N LYS A 71 15.81 -2.12 1.53
CA LYS A 71 15.14 -1.32 2.55
C LYS A 71 13.85 -1.98 3.02
N PHE A 72 13.09 -2.58 2.10
CA PHE A 72 11.87 -3.32 2.45
C PHE A 72 12.16 -4.57 3.27
N GLU A 73 13.19 -5.32 2.89
CA GLU A 73 13.64 -6.48 3.66
C GLU A 73 14.06 -6.07 5.10
N ASN A 74 14.69 -4.91 5.24
CA ASN A 74 15.09 -4.31 6.51
C ASN A 74 13.97 -3.55 7.24
N LEU A 75 12.77 -3.45 6.68
CA LEU A 75 11.61 -2.86 7.36
C LEU A 75 11.29 -3.69 8.62
N ASP A 76 10.76 -3.05 9.65
CA ASP A 76 10.37 -3.75 10.88
C ASP A 76 9.19 -4.70 10.62
N GLU A 77 8.99 -5.67 11.52
CA GLU A 77 7.83 -6.58 11.45
C GLU A 77 6.51 -5.79 11.43
N TYR A 78 6.46 -4.70 12.19
CA TYR A 78 5.36 -3.73 12.19
C TYR A 78 5.84 -2.41 11.61
N PHE A 79 5.13 -1.88 10.62
CA PHE A 79 5.47 -0.66 9.92
C PHE A 79 4.22 0.17 9.60
N THR A 80 4.41 1.35 9.04
CA THR A 80 3.32 2.23 8.61
C THR A 80 3.29 2.34 7.08
N LEU A 81 2.13 2.09 6.49
CA LEU A 81 1.79 2.53 5.14
C LEU A 81 1.18 3.94 5.23
N THR A 82 1.82 4.91 4.62
CA THR A 82 1.33 6.29 4.55
C THR A 82 0.92 6.63 3.12
N PHE A 83 -0.21 7.32 2.96
CA PHE A 83 -0.58 7.96 1.69
C PHE A 83 -1.45 9.19 1.91
N THR A 84 -1.35 10.15 1.00
CA THR A 84 -2.22 11.32 0.95
C THR A 84 -3.36 11.07 -0.03
N TYR A 85 -4.60 11.12 0.47
CA TYR A 85 -5.81 11.03 -0.34
C TYR A 85 -6.34 12.41 -0.72
N ASN A 86 -6.56 12.61 -2.01
CA ASN A 86 -6.98 13.86 -2.62
C ASN A 86 -8.45 13.80 -3.05
N THR A 87 -9.30 14.58 -2.38
CA THR A 87 -10.70 14.70 -2.80
C THR A 87 -10.98 16.09 -3.36
N PHE A 88 -11.76 16.14 -4.43
CA PHE A 88 -12.30 17.40 -4.95
C PHE A 88 -13.77 17.51 -4.60
N LYS A 89 -14.16 18.57 -3.88
CA LYS A 89 -15.56 18.84 -3.54
C LYS A 89 -15.88 20.31 -3.75
N LYS A 90 -16.85 20.59 -4.63
CA LYS A 90 -17.30 21.96 -4.96
C LYS A 90 -16.14 22.88 -5.40
N GLY A 91 -15.20 22.36 -6.19
CA GLY A 91 -14.04 23.11 -6.67
C GLY A 91 -12.92 23.31 -5.65
N ILE A 92 -13.07 22.81 -4.42
CA ILE A 92 -12.03 22.87 -3.39
C ILE A 92 -11.35 21.51 -3.29
N GLN A 93 -10.02 21.54 -3.40
CA GLN A 93 -9.17 20.39 -3.13
C GLN A 93 -9.07 20.17 -1.62
N ASN A 94 -9.26 18.93 -1.17
CA ASN A 94 -9.14 18.55 0.22
C ASN A 94 -8.25 17.32 0.36
N LEU A 95 -7.03 17.57 0.82
CA LEU A 95 -5.99 16.58 1.04
C LEU A 95 -6.06 16.05 2.47
N LYS A 96 -5.90 14.75 2.63
CA LYS A 96 -5.74 14.14 3.95
C LYS A 96 -4.76 12.98 3.89
N THR A 97 -3.80 12.98 4.81
CA THR A 97 -2.82 11.90 4.94
C THR A 97 -3.31 10.86 5.94
N PHE A 98 -3.26 9.60 5.53
CA PHE A 98 -3.59 8.46 6.37
C PHE A 98 -2.33 7.68 6.69
N ASN A 99 -2.25 7.16 7.93
CA ASN A 99 -1.12 6.38 8.42
C ASN A 99 -1.67 5.04 8.93
N ILE A 100 -1.50 3.98 8.15
CA ILE A 100 -2.04 2.66 8.45
C ILE A 100 -0.92 1.78 8.99
N LYS A 101 -1.06 1.34 10.24
CA LYS A 101 -0.14 0.36 10.82
C LYS A 101 -0.42 -1.01 10.21
N LEU A 102 0.62 -1.64 9.67
CA LEU A 102 0.60 -2.96 9.07
C LEU A 102 1.67 -3.85 9.70
N GLN A 103 1.52 -5.15 9.50
CA GLN A 103 2.52 -6.16 9.78
C GLN A 103 2.98 -6.80 8.47
N LYS A 104 4.25 -7.21 8.35
CA LYS A 104 4.79 -7.85 7.13
C LYS A 104 3.92 -9.01 6.63
N LYS A 105 3.47 -9.87 7.54
CA LYS A 105 2.56 -10.99 7.24
C LYS A 105 1.24 -10.58 6.55
N ASN A 106 0.81 -9.32 6.68
CA ASN A 106 -0.40 -8.83 6.00
C ASN A 106 -0.18 -8.74 4.49
N LEU A 107 1.05 -8.42 4.04
CA LEU A 107 1.40 -8.33 2.63
C LEU A 107 1.65 -9.69 1.98
N GLU A 108 1.89 -10.73 2.78
CA GLU A 108 2.05 -12.12 2.33
C GLU A 108 0.71 -12.83 2.08
N GLN A 109 -0.40 -12.20 2.47
CA GLN A 109 -1.73 -12.76 2.23
C GLN A 109 -2.06 -12.80 0.74
N PRO A 110 -2.92 -13.74 0.28
CA PRO A 110 -3.36 -13.79 -1.11
C PRO A 110 -3.95 -12.47 -1.62
N TYR A 111 -4.55 -11.70 -0.71
CA TYR A 111 -4.95 -10.32 -0.91
C TYR A 111 -5.01 -9.57 0.44
N LEU A 112 -4.89 -8.25 0.38
CA LEU A 112 -5.05 -7.34 1.50
C LEU A 112 -5.92 -6.15 1.10
N ILE A 113 -7.09 -6.00 1.72
CA ILE A 113 -7.94 -4.82 1.55
C ILE A 113 -7.69 -3.87 2.71
N ILE A 114 -7.32 -2.63 2.41
CA ILE A 114 -7.17 -1.56 3.39
C ILE A 114 -8.25 -0.53 3.10
N ASN A 115 -9.33 -0.56 3.89
CA ASN A 115 -10.43 0.39 3.77
C ASN A 115 -10.31 1.46 4.86
N VAL A 116 -10.07 2.70 4.43
CA VAL A 116 -9.96 3.84 5.32
C VAL A 116 -11.31 4.55 5.39
N TYR A 117 -11.94 4.49 6.55
CA TYR A 117 -13.14 5.25 6.87
C TYR A 117 -12.76 6.67 7.30
N ASP A 118 -12.93 7.63 6.39
CA ASP A 118 -12.57 9.03 6.60
C ASP A 118 -13.71 9.81 7.27
N PHE A 119 -13.48 10.32 8.47
CA PHE A 119 -14.51 10.98 9.27
C PHE A 119 -14.85 12.42 8.82
N ARG A 120 -14.20 12.93 7.75
CA ARG A 120 -14.76 14.06 6.99
C ARG A 120 -16.14 13.71 6.43
N ASN A 121 -16.42 12.41 6.19
CA ASN A 121 -17.75 11.92 5.91
C ASN A 121 -18.49 11.57 7.22
N ARG A 122 -19.56 12.34 7.51
CA ARG A 122 -20.35 12.22 8.74
C ARG A 122 -20.96 10.84 8.95
N LYS A 123 -21.32 10.12 7.87
CA LYS A 123 -21.88 8.77 7.94
C LYS A 123 -20.88 7.81 8.59
N TYR A 124 -19.65 7.78 8.08
CA TYR A 124 -18.57 6.93 8.58
C TYR A 124 -18.08 7.36 9.96
N LYS A 125 -18.03 8.68 10.22
CA LYS A 125 -17.77 9.20 11.56
C LYS A 125 -18.76 8.65 12.58
N LYS A 126 -20.07 8.75 12.32
CA LYS A 126 -21.11 8.24 13.24
C LYS A 126 -20.92 6.75 13.52
N TRP A 127 -20.60 5.97 12.49
CA TRP A 127 -20.47 4.53 12.61
C TRP A 127 -19.26 4.05 13.39
N PHE A 128 -18.16 4.83 13.45
CA PHE A 128 -16.87 4.31 13.90
C PHE A 128 -16.08 5.21 14.84
N GLN A 129 -16.52 6.45 15.12
CA GLN A 129 -15.79 7.38 15.99
C GLN A 129 -15.56 6.88 17.42
N TYR A 130 -16.32 5.88 17.88
CA TYR A 130 -16.13 5.30 19.22
C TYR A 130 -14.97 4.28 19.27
N ILE A 131 -14.47 3.83 18.12
CA ILE A 131 -13.41 2.83 18.01
C ILE A 131 -12.02 3.47 18.11
N THR A 132 -11.88 4.72 17.68
CA THR A 132 -10.59 5.41 17.55
C THR A 132 -10.72 6.88 17.92
N LYS A 133 -9.62 7.45 18.46
CA LYS A 133 -9.50 8.89 18.73
C LYS A 133 -9.07 9.68 17.50
N GLU A 134 -8.55 8.99 16.49
CA GLU A 134 -8.16 9.59 15.21
C GLU A 134 -9.39 10.08 14.44
N ASP A 135 -9.18 10.94 13.46
CA ASP A 135 -10.24 11.43 12.57
C ASP A 135 -10.49 10.50 11.36
N TYR A 136 -10.06 9.25 11.46
CA TYR A 136 -10.33 8.16 10.53
C TYR A 136 -10.13 6.81 11.22
N LEU A 137 -10.64 5.74 10.60
CA LEU A 137 -10.39 4.36 11.00
C LEU A 137 -9.94 3.55 9.79
N ALA A 138 -8.82 2.81 9.90
CA ALA A 138 -8.41 1.86 8.87
C ALA A 138 -8.87 0.44 9.26
N GLN A 139 -9.58 -0.21 8.35
CA GLN A 139 -9.92 -1.63 8.46
C GLN A 139 -9.04 -2.43 7.50
N ILE A 140 -8.33 -3.41 8.05
CA ILE A 140 -7.45 -4.30 7.31
C ILE A 140 -8.16 -5.64 7.18
N THR A 141 -8.46 -6.05 5.94
CA THR A 141 -9.22 -7.28 5.64
C THR A 141 -8.41 -8.19 4.72
N PHE A 142 -8.27 -9.45 5.10
CA PHE A 142 -7.58 -10.52 4.35
C PHE A 142 -8.26 -11.85 4.70
N PRO A 143 -7.89 -13.01 4.12
CA PRO A 143 -8.51 -14.28 4.49
C PRO A 143 -8.49 -14.51 6.00
N ASN A 144 -9.65 -14.84 6.58
CA ASN A 144 -9.86 -15.07 8.02
C ASN A 144 -9.65 -13.85 8.95
N SER A 145 -9.57 -12.62 8.42
CA SER A 145 -9.59 -11.41 9.26
C SER A 145 -11.00 -11.06 9.76
N GLY A 146 -11.11 -10.38 10.89
CA GLY A 146 -12.37 -9.80 11.37
C GLY A 146 -12.75 -8.49 10.65
N ILE A 147 -13.95 -7.99 10.95
CA ILE A 147 -14.45 -6.68 10.49
C ILE A 147 -14.94 -5.85 11.67
N TYR A 148 -14.89 -4.52 11.55
CA TYR A 148 -15.49 -3.64 12.54
C TYR A 148 -17.01 -3.63 12.41
N ILE A 149 -17.70 -3.69 13.55
CA ILE A 149 -19.16 -3.57 13.61
C ILE A 149 -19.53 -2.10 13.51
N ARG A 150 -20.54 -1.79 12.69
CA ARG A 150 -21.08 -0.44 12.53
C ARG A 150 -22.07 -0.14 13.66
N GLN A 151 -21.91 0.97 14.36
CA GLN A 151 -22.95 1.47 15.25
C GLN A 151 -24.09 2.09 14.40
N LYS A 152 -25.34 1.69 14.66
CA LYS A 152 -26.52 2.22 13.95
C LYS A 152 -26.86 3.64 14.38
#